data_AF-A0A511Y5B7-F1
#
_entry.id   AF-A0A511Y5B7-F1
#
_cell.length_a   1.000
_cell.length_b   1.000
_cell.length_c   1.000
_cell.angle_alpha   90.00
_cell.angle_beta   90.00
_cell.angle_gamma   90.00
#
_symmetry.space_group_name_H-M   'P 1'
#
loop_
_entity.id
_entity.type
_entity.pdbx_description
1 polymer ?
#
loop_
_entity_poly.entity_id
_entity_poly.type
_entity_poly.pdbx_seq_one_letter_code
_entity_poly.pdbx_strand_id
1 'polypeptide(L)'
;MNAQLKPGELVDGIAAVIGDEIVLESDVNEQMNYAKQQGASETDKCDFLENLISNKLLVYEAKKDTLIENRSAAIKEQANAKYRQLLSQFPDEKTMLAAYKFRNGYEMKNAIEKIDVDQYYGQAKYQRITEKADVTPNEVTDFYNLYKMQLPEVKDEISLAQIMIYPKLTDAHKEDLIKRLNKIKQDIAAGETFESQARIYSEDEGSAANGGLYKNINKGQMVKPFEAAALNLQENEISDPIESEFGYHIIQLIKKSGKVYDARHILLKATPTDDEIKTAKAKLDSIKKLVLDGKITFKDAAFKFSDDKRTKFNAGIISGADGSDKIERESIPGSITYELAGLNKGDITSAFEDEDNKRKVVKIIKLEDVIPAHQITLETDYNRIKQMALNKKRNEMIEKFVNSKLPTTFISIDGRYDNCKFKANWKKESIKK
;
A
#
# COMPACT_ATOMS: atom_id res chain seq x y z
N MET A 1 7.42 16.61 -32.34
CA MET A 1 7.19 15.83 -33.58
C MET A 1 5.69 15.62 -33.69
N ASN A 2 5.06 16.25 -34.67
CA ASN A 2 3.64 16.05 -34.95
C ASN A 2 3.46 14.63 -35.50
N ALA A 3 2.89 13.73 -34.70
CA ALA A 3 2.48 12.43 -35.20
C ALA A 3 1.23 12.62 -36.07
N GLN A 4 1.41 12.63 -37.39
CA GLN A 4 0.33 12.44 -38.34
C GLN A 4 -0.11 10.97 -38.25
N LEU A 5 -1.34 10.75 -37.80
CA LEU A 5 -2.01 9.44 -37.81
C LEU A 5 -1.98 8.88 -39.25
N LYS A 6 -1.59 7.61 -39.40
CA LYS A 6 -1.57 6.96 -40.72
C LYS A 6 -2.99 6.61 -41.17
N PRO A 7 -3.33 6.68 -42.47
CA PRO A 7 -4.61 6.17 -42.97
C PRO A 7 -4.75 4.68 -42.64
N GLY A 8 -5.73 4.33 -41.79
CA GLY A 8 -5.96 2.97 -41.29
C GLY A 8 -5.56 2.75 -39.82
N GLU A 9 -4.98 3.73 -39.13
CA GLU A 9 -4.77 3.69 -37.68
C GLU A 9 -6.11 4.03 -36.99
N LEU A 10 -6.72 3.02 -36.36
CA LEU A 10 -8.02 3.15 -35.69
C LEU A 10 -7.94 4.20 -34.58
N VAL A 11 -8.72 5.27 -34.69
CA VAL A 11 -9.12 6.09 -33.54
C VAL A 11 -9.74 5.13 -32.53
N ASP A 12 -9.32 5.20 -31.26
CA ASP A 12 -9.78 4.28 -30.22
C ASP A 12 -11.30 4.16 -30.23
N GLY A 13 -11.77 2.94 -30.46
CA GLY A 13 -13.17 2.66 -30.75
C GLY A 13 -13.99 2.58 -29.47
N ILE A 14 -15.25 2.99 -29.53
CA ILE A 14 -16.19 2.78 -28.43
C ILE A 14 -16.64 1.31 -28.47
N ALA A 15 -16.36 0.57 -27.41
CA ALA A 15 -16.83 -0.81 -27.24
C ALA A 15 -18.27 -0.86 -26.72
N ALA A 16 -18.64 0.05 -25.82
CA ALA A 16 -20.00 0.18 -25.31
C ALA A 16 -20.32 1.60 -24.79
N VAL A 17 -21.60 1.94 -24.75
CA VAL A 17 -22.17 3.17 -24.17
C VAL A 17 -23.25 2.76 -23.16
N ILE A 18 -23.23 3.36 -21.97
CA ILE A 18 -24.14 3.10 -20.85
C ILE A 18 -24.62 4.44 -20.29
N GLY A 19 -25.80 4.90 -20.70
CA GLY A 19 -26.24 6.26 -20.41
C GLY A 19 -25.30 7.29 -21.05
N ASP A 20 -24.61 8.06 -20.22
CA ASP A 20 -23.53 8.99 -20.62
C ASP A 20 -22.11 8.44 -20.35
N GLU A 21 -22.00 7.21 -19.85
CA GLU A 21 -20.73 6.50 -19.69
C GLU A 21 -20.32 5.78 -20.98
N ILE A 22 -19.01 5.68 -21.21
CA ILE A 22 -18.43 4.94 -22.34
C ILE A 22 -17.38 3.95 -21.86
N VAL A 23 -17.30 2.81 -22.55
CA VAL A 23 -16.21 1.84 -22.46
C VAL A 23 -15.46 1.87 -23.79
N LEU A 24 -14.16 2.11 -23.75
CA LEU A 24 -13.29 2.12 -24.92
C LEU A 24 -12.74 0.72 -25.20
N GLU A 25 -12.34 0.50 -26.44
CA GLU A 25 -11.67 -0.72 -26.87
C GLU A 25 -10.30 -0.85 -26.17
N SER A 26 -9.59 0.26 -25.97
CA SER A 26 -8.38 0.31 -25.15
C SER A 26 -8.61 -0.17 -23.71
N ASP A 27 -9.69 0.28 -23.05
CA ASP A 27 -10.02 -0.13 -21.67
C ASP A 27 -10.12 -1.66 -21.54
N VAL A 28 -10.82 -2.31 -22.48
CA VAL A 28 -10.99 -3.78 -22.51
C VAL A 28 -9.64 -4.47 -22.69
N ASN A 29 -8.84 -4.03 -23.66
CA ASN A 29 -7.56 -4.66 -23.98
C ASN A 29 -6.52 -4.42 -22.88
N GLU A 30 -6.51 -3.25 -22.23
CA GLU A 30 -5.63 -2.96 -21.09
C GLU A 30 -5.93 -3.86 -19.91
N GLN A 31 -7.22 -4.03 -19.56
CA GLN A 31 -7.61 -4.91 -18.45
C GLN A 31 -7.27 -6.38 -18.74
N MET A 32 -7.44 -6.84 -19.98
CA MET A 32 -7.00 -8.17 -20.43
C MET A 32 -5.49 -8.35 -20.33
N ASN A 33 -4.72 -7.38 -20.82
CA ASN A 33 -3.26 -7.45 -20.81
C ASN A 33 -2.71 -7.46 -19.38
N TYR A 34 -3.33 -6.68 -18.49
CA TYR A 34 -3.00 -6.69 -17.07
C TYR A 34 -3.27 -8.07 -16.44
N ALA A 35 -4.43 -8.68 -16.71
CA ALA A 35 -4.74 -10.03 -16.22
C ALA A 35 -3.75 -11.09 -16.72
N LYS A 36 -3.33 -11.01 -18.00
CA LYS A 36 -2.30 -11.90 -18.56
C LYS A 36 -0.95 -11.74 -17.88
N GLN A 37 -0.55 -10.50 -17.56
CA GLN A 37 0.69 -10.24 -16.83
C GLN A 37 0.66 -10.82 -15.40
N GLN A 38 -0.53 -10.94 -14.80
CA GLN A 38 -0.72 -11.60 -13.51
C GLN A 38 -0.83 -13.14 -13.61
N GLY A 39 -0.66 -13.72 -14.80
CA GLY A 39 -0.67 -15.16 -15.00
C GLY A 39 -2.04 -15.77 -15.32
N ALA A 40 -3.04 -14.98 -15.69
CA ALA A 40 -4.32 -15.51 -16.16
C ALA A 40 -4.12 -16.30 -17.48
N SER A 41 -4.44 -17.59 -17.44
CA SER A 41 -4.21 -18.56 -18.54
C SER A 41 -5.27 -18.52 -19.64
N GLU A 42 -6.51 -18.13 -19.33
CA GLU A 42 -7.58 -17.88 -20.30
C GLU A 42 -8.22 -16.51 -20.04
N THR A 43 -8.30 -15.69 -21.09
CA THR A 43 -8.94 -14.37 -21.03
C THR A 43 -9.97 -14.25 -22.14
N ASP A 44 -11.24 -14.54 -21.85
CA ASP A 44 -12.34 -14.23 -22.77
C ASP A 44 -12.59 -12.73 -22.74
N LYS A 45 -12.37 -12.07 -23.87
CA LYS A 45 -12.60 -10.63 -24.05
C LYS A 45 -14.02 -10.21 -23.69
N CYS A 46 -15.00 -11.08 -23.88
CA CYS A 46 -16.39 -10.84 -23.53
C CYS A 46 -16.58 -10.66 -22.02
N ASP A 47 -15.87 -11.41 -21.18
CA ASP A 47 -15.96 -11.28 -19.73
C ASP A 47 -15.39 -9.94 -19.26
N PHE A 48 -14.28 -9.48 -19.84
CA PHE A 48 -13.70 -8.18 -19.51
C PHE A 48 -14.62 -7.03 -19.90
N LEU A 49 -15.19 -7.09 -21.12
CA LEU A 49 -16.19 -6.11 -21.54
C LEU A 49 -17.40 -6.11 -20.59
N GLU A 50 -17.95 -7.27 -20.25
CA GLU A 50 -19.10 -7.35 -19.35
C GLU A 50 -18.82 -6.75 -17.97
N ASN A 51 -17.62 -7.00 -17.42
CA ASN A 51 -17.21 -6.41 -16.15
C ASN A 51 -17.11 -4.87 -16.24
N LEU A 52 -16.56 -4.34 -17.34
CA LEU A 52 -16.46 -2.90 -17.56
C LEU A 52 -17.83 -2.24 -17.75
N ILE A 53 -18.72 -2.84 -18.55
CA ILE A 53 -20.09 -2.35 -18.75
C ILE A 53 -20.85 -2.38 -17.41
N SER A 54 -20.73 -3.47 -16.64
CA SER A 54 -21.35 -3.59 -15.32
C SER A 54 -20.87 -2.50 -14.37
N ASN A 55 -19.55 -2.24 -14.33
CA ASN A 55 -18.97 -1.17 -13.53
C ASN A 55 -19.50 0.20 -13.97
N LYS A 56 -19.52 0.48 -15.28
CA LYS A 56 -20.05 1.74 -15.81
C LYS A 56 -21.52 1.94 -15.51
N LEU A 57 -22.34 0.90 -15.51
CA LEU A 57 -23.73 1.00 -15.06
C LEU A 57 -23.83 1.37 -13.58
N LEU A 58 -22.97 0.81 -12.72
CA LEU A 58 -22.92 1.22 -11.32
C LEU A 58 -22.55 2.70 -11.18
N VAL A 59 -21.53 3.16 -11.90
CA VAL A 59 -21.12 4.58 -11.90
C VAL A 59 -22.25 5.49 -12.37
N TYR A 60 -22.90 5.14 -13.49
CA TYR A 60 -24.05 5.88 -14.02
C TYR A 60 -25.19 6.01 -13.00
N GLU A 61 -25.57 4.90 -12.38
CA GLU A 61 -26.62 4.87 -11.35
C GLU A 61 -26.18 5.46 -10.00
N ALA A 62 -24.88 5.58 -9.76
CA ALA A 62 -24.34 6.23 -8.58
C ALA A 62 -24.44 7.75 -8.67
N LYS A 63 -24.08 8.33 -9.83
CA LYS A 63 -24.13 9.79 -10.07
C LYS A 63 -25.54 10.37 -9.94
N LYS A 64 -26.56 9.53 -10.11
CA LYS A 64 -27.99 9.87 -9.96
C LYS A 64 -28.55 9.59 -8.56
N ASP A 65 -27.82 8.88 -7.72
CA ASP A 65 -28.25 8.49 -6.37
C ASP A 65 -27.99 9.66 -5.40
N THR A 66 -29.05 10.35 -4.98
CA THR A 66 -28.94 11.51 -4.09
C THR A 66 -28.41 11.17 -2.69
N LEU A 67 -28.31 9.88 -2.35
CA LEU A 67 -27.75 9.42 -1.09
C LEU A 67 -26.24 9.13 -1.19
N ILE A 68 -25.64 9.27 -2.38
CA ILE A 68 -24.19 9.28 -2.57
C ILE A 68 -23.72 10.73 -2.61
N GLU A 69 -22.80 11.09 -1.73
CA GLU A 69 -22.24 12.43 -1.70
C GLU A 69 -21.50 12.75 -3.00
N ASN A 70 -21.77 13.92 -3.57
CA ASN A 70 -21.02 14.42 -4.72
C ASN A 70 -19.64 14.92 -4.27
N ARG A 71 -18.60 14.15 -4.60
CA ARG A 71 -17.21 14.46 -4.26
C ARG A 71 -16.36 14.89 -5.44
N SER A 72 -16.96 15.26 -6.58
CA SER A 72 -16.22 15.55 -7.81
C SER A 72 -15.14 16.63 -7.65
N ALA A 73 -15.42 17.71 -6.88
CA ALA A 73 -14.41 18.74 -6.60
C ALA A 73 -13.24 18.23 -5.74
N ALA A 74 -13.54 17.41 -4.72
CA ALA A 74 -12.51 16.81 -3.88
C ALA A 74 -11.67 15.79 -4.66
N ILE A 75 -12.30 14.99 -5.52
CA ILE A 75 -11.63 14.02 -6.39
C ILE A 75 -10.71 14.74 -7.37
N LYS A 76 -11.13 15.86 -7.95
CA LYS A 76 -10.27 16.68 -8.81
C LYS A 76 -9.01 17.19 -8.08
N GLU A 77 -9.16 17.65 -6.85
CA GLU A 77 -8.00 18.03 -6.02
C GLU A 77 -7.09 16.84 -5.69
N GLN A 78 -7.66 15.67 -5.45
CA GLN A 78 -6.90 14.42 -5.25
C GLN A 78 -6.15 14.01 -6.51
N ALA A 79 -6.77 14.10 -7.69
CA ALA A 79 -6.13 13.82 -8.97
C ALA A 79 -4.94 14.76 -9.21
N ASN A 80 -5.10 16.05 -8.89
CA ASN A 80 -4.00 17.03 -8.93
C ASN A 80 -2.86 16.67 -7.96
N ALA A 81 -3.19 16.19 -6.75
CA ALA A 81 -2.20 15.76 -5.77
C ALA A 81 -1.46 14.49 -6.21
N LYS A 82 -2.17 13.47 -6.70
CA LYS A 82 -1.60 12.25 -7.27
C LYS A 82 -0.68 12.55 -8.44
N TYR A 83 -1.08 13.44 -9.34
CA TYR A 83 -0.25 13.89 -10.44
C TYR A 83 1.08 14.49 -9.94
N ARG A 84 1.05 15.37 -8.92
CA ARG A 84 2.27 15.93 -8.32
C ARG A 84 3.14 14.88 -7.63
N GLN A 85 2.52 13.91 -6.96
CA GLN A 85 3.22 12.80 -6.34
C GLN A 85 3.92 11.94 -7.39
N LEU A 86 3.26 11.59 -8.49
CA LEU A 86 3.88 10.87 -9.60
C LEU A 86 5.03 11.67 -10.18
N LEU A 87 4.84 12.97 -10.44
CA LEU A 87 5.89 13.84 -10.96
C LEU A 87 7.15 13.85 -10.08
N SER A 88 7.02 13.73 -8.76
CA SER A 88 8.17 13.70 -7.85
C SER A 88 9.08 12.47 -8.00
N GLN A 89 8.59 11.41 -8.65
CA GLN A 89 9.36 10.20 -8.95
C GLN A 89 10.11 10.28 -10.28
N PHE A 90 9.83 11.30 -11.10
CA PHE A 90 10.45 11.51 -12.39
C PHE A 90 11.36 12.75 -12.36
N PRO A 91 12.40 12.81 -13.21
CA PRO A 91 13.26 13.99 -13.30
C PRO A 91 12.50 15.26 -13.71
N ASP A 92 11.52 15.12 -14.60
CA ASP A 92 10.73 16.22 -15.16
C ASP A 92 9.39 15.72 -15.74
N GLU A 93 8.47 16.67 -16.02
CA GLU A 93 7.13 16.38 -16.53
C GLU A 93 7.15 15.70 -17.90
N LYS A 94 8.06 16.09 -18.80
CA LYS A 94 8.13 15.53 -20.15
C LYS A 94 8.52 14.05 -20.11
N THR A 95 9.46 13.69 -19.24
CA THR A 95 9.86 12.30 -19.01
C THR A 95 8.71 11.46 -18.47
N MET A 96 7.96 11.97 -17.49
CA MET A 96 6.77 11.29 -16.95
C MET A 96 5.69 11.10 -18.03
N LEU A 97 5.34 12.16 -18.76
CA LEU A 97 4.29 12.11 -19.79
C LEU A 97 4.65 11.13 -20.92
N ALA A 98 5.93 11.07 -21.32
CA ALA A 98 6.40 10.09 -22.30
C ALA A 98 6.29 8.65 -21.78
N ALA A 99 6.64 8.40 -20.52
CA ALA A 99 6.54 7.08 -19.89
C ALA A 99 5.10 6.56 -19.84
N TYR A 100 4.15 7.43 -19.48
CA TYR A 100 2.72 7.12 -19.43
C TYR A 100 1.98 7.36 -20.75
N LYS A 101 2.69 7.76 -21.82
CA LYS A 101 2.16 8.02 -23.17
C LYS A 101 1.06 9.10 -23.23
N PHE A 102 1.10 10.10 -22.36
CA PHE A 102 0.22 11.26 -22.40
C PHE A 102 0.84 12.42 -23.20
N ARG A 103 0.01 13.21 -23.89
CA ARG A 103 0.49 14.34 -24.71
C ARG A 103 0.83 15.57 -23.86
N ASN A 104 0.10 15.76 -22.76
CA ASN A 104 0.27 16.90 -21.85
C ASN A 104 -0.28 16.57 -20.46
N GLY A 105 0.11 17.37 -19.45
CA GLY A 105 -0.34 17.17 -18.07
C GLY A 105 -1.84 17.31 -17.85
N TYR A 106 -2.55 18.06 -18.69
CA TYR A 106 -4.01 18.18 -18.61
C TYR A 106 -4.71 16.86 -18.96
N GLU A 107 -4.27 16.21 -20.04
CA GLU A 107 -4.77 14.88 -20.44
C GLU A 107 -4.56 13.84 -19.34
N MET A 108 -3.36 13.79 -18.76
CA MET A 108 -3.04 12.86 -17.67
C MET A 108 -3.87 13.14 -16.41
N LYS A 109 -4.01 14.42 -16.01
CA LYS A 109 -4.83 14.79 -14.83
C LYS A 109 -6.29 14.40 -15.02
N ASN A 110 -6.85 14.64 -16.20
CA ASN A 110 -8.22 14.24 -16.51
C ASN A 110 -8.39 12.71 -16.51
N ALA A 111 -7.39 11.96 -16.98
CA ALA A 111 -7.42 10.50 -16.92
C ALA A 111 -7.41 10.00 -15.45
N ILE A 112 -6.54 10.56 -14.61
CA ILE A 112 -6.51 10.26 -13.17
C ILE A 112 -7.84 10.63 -12.51
N GLU A 113 -8.38 11.82 -12.81
CA GLU A 113 -9.68 12.27 -12.30
C GLU A 113 -10.80 11.31 -12.71
N LYS A 114 -10.85 10.90 -13.98
CA LYS A 114 -11.86 9.95 -14.48
C LYS A 114 -11.78 8.60 -13.76
N ILE A 115 -10.58 8.04 -13.59
CA ILE A 115 -10.36 6.78 -12.86
C ILE A 115 -10.85 6.90 -11.42
N ASP A 116 -10.48 7.99 -10.73
CA ASP A 116 -10.85 8.20 -9.34
C ASP A 116 -12.36 8.42 -9.17
N VAL A 117 -12.99 9.11 -10.12
CA VAL A 117 -14.46 9.28 -10.19
C VAL A 117 -15.14 7.93 -10.37
N ASP A 118 -14.73 7.14 -11.36
CA ASP A 118 -15.29 5.82 -11.64
C ASP A 118 -15.14 4.90 -10.42
N GLN A 119 -13.96 4.88 -9.81
CA GLN A 119 -13.67 4.09 -8.61
C GLN A 119 -14.57 4.51 -7.44
N TYR A 120 -14.65 5.81 -7.14
CA TYR A 120 -15.46 6.31 -6.02
C TYR A 120 -16.94 5.99 -6.19
N TYR A 121 -17.53 6.37 -7.32
CA TYR A 121 -18.96 6.20 -7.57
C TYR A 121 -19.34 4.73 -7.72
N GLY A 122 -18.52 3.94 -8.42
CA GLY A 122 -18.70 2.49 -8.54
C GLY A 122 -18.66 1.79 -7.18
N GLN A 123 -17.64 2.11 -6.36
CA GLN A 123 -17.50 1.54 -5.01
C GLN A 123 -18.64 1.98 -4.08
N ALA A 124 -19.00 3.27 -4.09
CA ALA A 124 -20.09 3.79 -3.27
C ALA A 124 -21.42 3.10 -3.61
N LYS A 125 -21.70 2.90 -4.91
CA LYS A 125 -22.92 2.20 -5.32
C LYS A 125 -22.89 0.72 -4.97
N TYR A 126 -21.75 0.05 -5.19
CA TYR A 126 -21.56 -1.34 -4.77
C TYR A 126 -21.84 -1.51 -3.28
N GLN A 127 -21.27 -0.65 -2.44
CA GLN A 127 -21.47 -0.66 -0.99
C GLN A 127 -22.93 -0.46 -0.62
N ARG A 128 -23.63 0.52 -1.23
CA ARG A 128 -25.05 0.76 -0.96
C ARG A 128 -25.94 -0.42 -1.34
N ILE A 129 -25.66 -1.08 -2.46
CA ILE A 129 -26.42 -2.27 -2.87
C ILE A 129 -26.15 -3.41 -1.90
N THR A 130 -24.92 -3.57 -1.43
CA THR A 130 -24.46 -4.72 -0.65
C THR A 130 -24.41 -4.48 0.87
N GLU A 131 -24.85 -3.32 1.34
CA GLU A 131 -24.74 -2.88 2.75
C GLU A 131 -25.41 -3.87 3.71
N LYS A 132 -26.57 -4.39 3.31
CA LYS A 132 -27.37 -5.33 4.10
C LYS A 132 -27.06 -6.80 3.76
N ALA A 133 -26.01 -7.05 2.99
CA ALA A 133 -25.61 -8.41 2.69
C ALA A 133 -25.05 -9.07 3.95
N ASP A 134 -25.70 -10.15 4.37
CA ASP A 134 -25.21 -11.04 5.41
C ASP A 134 -25.59 -12.48 5.03
N VAL A 135 -24.93 -13.46 5.65
CA VAL A 135 -25.16 -14.88 5.43
C VAL A 135 -25.42 -15.58 6.75
N THR A 136 -26.51 -16.34 6.79
CA THR A 136 -26.88 -17.20 7.92
C THR A 136 -26.00 -18.45 7.96
N PRO A 137 -25.89 -19.15 9.10
CA PRO A 137 -25.12 -20.39 9.16
C PRO A 137 -25.55 -21.46 8.15
N ASN A 138 -26.85 -21.58 7.88
CA ASN A 138 -27.36 -22.52 6.88
C ASN A 138 -26.90 -22.14 5.47
N GLU A 139 -26.95 -20.86 5.10
CA GLU A 139 -26.44 -20.39 3.79
C GLU A 139 -24.93 -20.66 3.63
N VAL A 140 -24.15 -20.60 4.72
CA VAL A 140 -22.73 -20.96 4.69
C VAL A 140 -22.55 -22.46 4.43
N THR A 141 -23.34 -23.31 5.08
CA THR A 141 -23.33 -24.76 4.86
C THR A 141 -23.78 -25.13 3.44
N ASP A 142 -24.83 -24.51 2.93
CA ASP A 142 -25.33 -24.73 1.57
C ASP A 142 -24.29 -24.32 0.52
N PHE A 143 -23.65 -23.16 0.71
CA PHE A 143 -22.55 -22.72 -0.12
C PHE A 143 -21.40 -23.74 -0.11
N TYR A 144 -20.97 -24.19 1.06
CA TYR A 144 -19.92 -25.20 1.18
C TYR A 144 -20.26 -26.47 0.41
N ASN A 145 -21.47 -27.02 0.62
CA ASN A 145 -21.89 -28.27 -0.01
C ASN A 145 -21.98 -28.14 -1.54
N LEU A 146 -22.48 -27.01 -2.04
CA LEU A 146 -22.62 -26.76 -3.47
C LEU A 146 -21.27 -26.57 -4.18
N TYR A 147 -20.33 -25.88 -3.54
CA TYR A 147 -19.06 -25.49 -4.15
C TYR A 147 -17.86 -26.33 -3.67
N LYS A 148 -18.07 -27.36 -2.85
CA LYS A 148 -17.01 -28.13 -2.19
C LYS A 148 -15.84 -28.51 -3.10
N MET A 149 -16.12 -29.00 -4.30
CA MET A 149 -15.09 -29.44 -5.27
C MET A 149 -14.37 -28.29 -6.00
N GLN A 150 -14.91 -27.07 -5.92
CA GLN A 150 -14.37 -25.85 -6.54
C GLN A 150 -13.67 -24.94 -5.52
N LEU A 151 -13.81 -25.22 -4.22
CA LEU A 151 -13.15 -24.44 -3.20
C LEU A 151 -11.63 -24.62 -3.31
N PRO A 152 -10.85 -23.52 -3.22
CA PRO A 152 -9.40 -23.62 -3.28
C PRO A 152 -8.87 -24.37 -2.06
N GLU A 153 -7.72 -25.03 -2.25
CA GLU A 153 -6.96 -25.56 -1.13
C GLU A 153 -6.36 -24.40 -0.31
N VAL A 154 -6.35 -24.58 1.02
CA VAL A 154 -5.60 -23.69 1.91
C VAL A 154 -4.15 -24.11 1.83
N LYS A 155 -3.27 -23.17 1.47
CA LYS A 155 -1.81 -23.40 1.49
C LYS A 155 -1.30 -23.53 2.92
N ASP A 156 -0.04 -23.96 3.06
CA ASP A 156 0.66 -23.94 4.35
C ASP A 156 0.61 -22.54 4.99
N GLU A 157 0.02 -22.45 6.17
CA GLU A 157 -0.12 -21.21 6.94
C GLU A 157 0.61 -21.33 8.30
N ILE A 158 1.08 -20.20 8.81
CA ILE A 158 1.65 -20.09 10.15
C ILE A 158 1.09 -18.86 10.86
N SER A 159 1.05 -18.91 12.18
CA SER A 159 0.76 -17.75 13.03
C SER A 159 2.02 -17.38 13.80
N LEU A 160 2.38 -16.10 13.77
CA LEU A 160 3.61 -15.60 14.39
C LEU A 160 3.30 -14.48 15.38
N ALA A 161 4.04 -14.46 16.48
CA ALA A 161 4.09 -13.33 17.40
C ALA A 161 5.54 -12.82 17.50
N GLN A 162 5.75 -11.50 17.59
CA GLN A 162 7.09 -10.93 17.70
C GLN A 162 7.26 -9.98 18.88
N ILE A 163 8.51 -9.92 19.35
CA ILE A 163 9.01 -8.86 20.24
C ILE A 163 10.24 -8.28 19.56
N MET A 164 10.18 -7.00 19.23
CA MET A 164 11.22 -6.26 18.54
C MET A 164 11.70 -5.14 19.44
N ILE A 165 13.02 -4.90 19.49
CA ILE A 165 13.59 -3.75 20.18
C ILE A 165 14.59 -3.03 19.27
N TYR A 166 14.67 -1.70 19.43
CA TYR A 166 15.78 -0.94 18.86
C TYR A 166 16.99 -1.05 19.79
N PRO A 167 18.17 -1.46 19.31
CA PRO A 167 19.39 -1.37 20.08
C PRO A 167 19.60 0.06 20.60
N LYS A 168 19.90 0.17 21.89
CA LYS A 168 20.16 1.47 22.51
C LYS A 168 21.62 1.84 22.28
N LEU A 169 21.85 2.99 21.65
CA LEU A 169 23.19 3.55 21.53
C LEU A 169 23.72 3.94 22.91
N THR A 170 24.99 3.67 23.12
CA THR A 170 25.78 4.14 24.27
C THR A 170 25.95 5.65 24.22
N ASP A 171 26.12 6.28 25.38
CA ASP A 171 26.31 7.74 25.44
C ASP A 171 27.60 8.17 24.70
N ALA A 172 28.65 7.36 24.76
CA ALA A 172 29.90 7.60 24.02
C ALA A 172 29.68 7.59 22.50
N HIS A 173 28.89 6.66 21.99
CA HIS A 173 28.58 6.59 20.56
C HIS A 173 27.70 7.77 20.11
N LYS A 174 26.69 8.15 20.91
CA LYS A 174 25.90 9.36 20.64
C LYS A 174 26.76 10.61 20.62
N GLU A 175 27.67 10.73 21.58
CA GLU A 175 28.59 11.87 21.68
C GLU A 175 29.53 11.94 20.47
N ASP A 176 30.00 10.80 19.94
CA ASP A 176 30.78 10.74 18.70
C ASP A 176 29.99 11.30 17.49
N LEU A 177 28.74 10.86 17.31
CA LEU A 177 27.87 11.37 16.24
C LEU A 177 27.66 12.89 16.35
N ILE A 178 27.41 13.38 17.56
CA ILE A 178 27.27 14.82 17.85
C ILE A 178 28.58 15.57 17.56
N LYS A 179 29.74 15.04 17.98
CA LYS A 179 31.06 15.63 17.72
C LYS A 179 31.35 15.72 16.23
N ARG A 180 31.03 14.68 15.47
CA ARG A 180 31.19 14.65 14.00
C ARG A 180 30.32 15.70 13.32
N LEU A 181 29.05 15.82 13.71
CA LEU A 181 28.16 16.86 13.18
C LEU A 181 28.61 18.27 13.56
N ASN A 182 29.09 18.48 14.79
CA ASN A 182 29.65 19.76 15.21
C ASN A 182 30.90 20.13 14.41
N LYS A 183 31.76 19.15 14.11
CA LYS A 183 32.91 19.36 13.22
C LYS A 183 32.47 19.79 11.82
N ILE A 184 31.49 19.09 11.23
CA ILE A 184 30.92 19.45 9.92
C ILE A 184 30.35 20.88 9.95
N LYS A 185 29.62 21.25 11.01
CA LYS A 185 29.10 22.60 11.21
C LYS A 185 30.22 23.66 11.28
N GLN A 186 31.33 23.35 11.95
CA GLN A 186 32.51 24.22 12.02
C GLN A 186 33.19 24.38 10.67
N ASP A 187 33.33 23.29 9.90
CA ASP A 187 33.92 23.33 8.56
C ASP A 187 33.08 24.22 7.62
N ILE A 188 31.74 24.14 7.73
CA ILE A 188 30.82 25.03 6.99
C ILE A 188 31.02 26.50 7.40
N ALA A 189 31.17 26.76 8.70
CA ALA A 189 31.46 28.12 9.20
C ALA A 189 32.83 28.64 8.74
N ALA A 190 33.80 27.74 8.47
CA ALA A 190 35.13 28.07 7.98
C ALA A 190 35.20 28.31 6.45
N GLY A 191 34.10 28.11 5.73
CA GLY A 191 34.00 28.41 4.29
C GLY A 191 33.60 27.24 3.40
N GLU A 192 33.47 26.03 3.94
CA GLU A 192 32.90 24.91 3.19
C GLU A 192 31.41 25.12 2.92
N THR A 193 30.90 24.59 1.80
CA THR A 193 29.47 24.69 1.51
C THR A 193 28.70 23.58 2.21
N PHE A 194 27.49 23.88 2.71
CA PHE A 194 26.60 22.85 3.25
C PHE A 194 26.35 21.72 2.23
N GLU A 195 26.20 22.10 0.96
CA GLU A 195 25.94 21.18 -0.14
C GLU A 195 27.10 20.19 -0.38
N SER A 196 28.36 20.63 -0.35
CA SER A 196 29.51 19.73 -0.47
C SER A 196 29.58 18.78 0.73
N GLN A 197 29.41 19.29 1.94
CA GLN A 197 29.42 18.51 3.16
C GLN A 197 28.30 17.45 3.19
N ALA A 198 27.10 17.82 2.73
CA ALA A 198 25.98 16.90 2.63
C ALA A 198 26.24 15.77 1.63
N ARG A 199 26.85 16.06 0.47
CA ARG A 199 27.21 15.02 -0.50
C ARG A 199 28.27 14.04 0.02
N ILE A 200 29.17 14.51 0.88
CA ILE A 200 30.27 13.70 1.40
C ILE A 200 29.83 12.87 2.61
N TYR A 201 29.10 13.48 3.55
CA TYR A 201 28.88 12.91 4.87
C TYR A 201 27.43 12.50 5.16
N SER A 202 26.45 13.02 4.42
CA SER A 202 25.05 12.70 4.70
C SER A 202 24.74 11.27 4.27
N GLU A 203 24.17 10.50 5.20
CA GLU A 203 23.70 9.14 4.99
C GLU A 203 22.21 9.10 4.56
N ASP A 204 21.61 10.27 4.28
CA ASP A 204 20.27 10.36 3.70
C ASP A 204 20.28 10.14 2.18
N GLU A 205 19.94 8.93 1.76
CA GLU A 205 19.82 8.52 0.35
C GLU A 205 18.90 9.44 -0.49
N GLY A 206 17.90 10.06 0.14
CA GLY A 206 16.91 10.89 -0.56
C GLY A 206 17.40 12.27 -0.97
N SER A 207 18.37 12.84 -0.25
CA SER A 207 18.81 14.23 -0.46
C SER A 207 20.32 14.44 -0.50
N ALA A 208 21.14 13.50 -0.03
CA ALA A 208 22.60 13.65 0.04
C ALA A 208 23.20 14.07 -1.31
N ALA A 209 22.86 13.38 -2.40
CA ALA A 209 23.33 13.69 -3.76
C ALA A 209 22.96 15.12 -4.22
N ASN A 210 21.82 15.64 -3.73
CA ASN A 210 21.30 16.97 -4.01
C ASN A 210 21.76 18.02 -2.97
N GLY A 211 22.85 17.75 -2.24
CA GLY A 211 23.36 18.68 -1.22
C GLY A 211 22.50 18.76 0.02
N GLY A 212 21.77 17.69 0.34
CA GLY A 212 20.86 17.61 1.48
C GLY A 212 19.53 18.33 1.28
N LEU A 213 19.25 18.88 0.09
CA LEU A 213 18.15 19.81 -0.15
C LEU A 213 16.80 19.11 -0.38
N TYR A 214 15.83 19.48 0.45
CA TYR A 214 14.40 19.25 0.21
C TYR A 214 13.70 20.57 -0.10
N LYS A 215 12.91 20.59 -1.18
CA LYS A 215 12.15 21.77 -1.65
C LYS A 215 10.66 21.59 -1.44
N ASN A 216 9.96 22.70 -1.22
CA ASN A 216 8.50 22.77 -1.11
C ASN A 216 7.93 21.82 -0.03
N ILE A 217 8.64 21.69 1.10
CA ILE A 217 8.22 20.87 2.23
C ILE A 217 6.99 21.52 2.85
N ASN A 218 5.89 20.78 2.95
CA ASN A 218 4.71 21.23 3.67
C ASN A 218 4.84 20.92 5.16
N LYS A 219 4.33 21.80 6.03
CA LYS A 219 4.21 21.49 7.46
C LYS A 219 3.45 20.17 7.67
N GLY A 220 3.99 19.30 8.51
CA GLY A 220 3.51 17.95 8.80
C GLY A 220 4.09 16.85 7.91
N GLN A 221 4.91 17.19 6.92
CA GLN A 221 5.50 16.20 6.00
C GLN A 221 6.77 15.53 6.58
N MET A 222 7.53 16.23 7.43
CA MET A 222 8.77 15.71 8.03
C MET A 222 8.54 15.23 9.47
N VAL A 223 9.46 14.42 9.99
CA VAL A 223 9.44 14.00 11.40
C VAL A 223 9.51 15.21 12.33
N LYS A 224 8.81 15.14 13.46
CA LYS A 224 8.65 16.27 14.39
C LYS A 224 9.96 16.94 14.82
N PRO A 225 11.05 16.20 15.16
CA PRO A 225 12.31 16.83 15.56
C PRO A 225 12.92 17.67 14.43
N PHE A 226 12.87 17.15 13.20
CA PHE A 226 13.38 17.85 12.02
C PHE A 226 12.59 19.13 11.75
N GLU A 227 11.25 19.02 11.72
CA GLU A 227 10.39 20.17 11.43
C GLU A 227 10.52 21.26 12.51
N ALA A 228 10.55 20.87 13.79
CA ALA A 228 10.72 21.81 14.89
C ALA A 228 12.05 22.57 14.79
N ALA A 229 13.15 21.86 14.51
CA ALA A 229 14.46 22.47 14.32
C ALA A 229 14.45 23.41 13.10
N ALA A 230 13.99 22.93 11.93
CA ALA A 230 13.95 23.72 10.70
C ALA A 230 13.14 25.01 10.83
N LEU A 231 11.99 24.96 11.50
CA LEU A 231 11.06 26.10 11.59
C LEU A 231 11.44 27.15 12.64
N ASN A 232 12.33 26.81 13.57
CA ASN A 232 12.89 27.70 14.59
C ASN A 232 14.12 28.47 14.09
N LEU A 233 14.73 28.04 12.98
CA LEU A 233 15.88 28.71 12.35
C LEU A 233 15.45 29.95 11.56
N GLN A 234 16.38 30.90 11.45
CA GLN A 234 16.35 31.98 10.47
C GLN A 234 16.82 31.48 9.09
N GLU A 235 16.53 32.23 8.03
CA GLU A 235 17.00 31.86 6.69
C GLU A 235 18.53 31.82 6.63
N ASN A 236 19.05 30.72 6.08
CA ASN A 236 20.45 30.31 6.02
C ASN A 236 21.11 29.90 7.35
N GLU A 237 20.40 29.95 8.47
CA GLU A 237 20.90 29.49 9.77
C GLU A 237 21.01 27.96 9.81
N ILE A 238 22.00 27.45 10.55
CA ILE A 238 22.26 26.01 10.74
C ILE A 238 22.00 25.63 12.21
N SER A 239 21.17 24.62 12.43
CA SER A 239 20.86 24.11 13.77
C SER A 239 22.08 23.51 14.47
N ASP A 240 21.97 23.33 15.78
CA ASP A 240 22.81 22.35 16.48
C ASP A 240 22.40 20.92 16.10
N PRO A 241 23.23 19.90 16.41
CA PRO A 241 22.86 18.50 16.20
C PRO A 241 21.55 18.14 16.92
N ILE A 242 20.58 17.61 16.18
CA ILE A 242 19.28 17.16 16.71
C ILE A 242 19.09 15.66 16.47
N GLU A 243 18.48 14.98 17.43
CA GLU A 243 18.16 13.55 17.34
C GLU A 243 16.77 13.33 16.73
N SER A 244 16.66 12.37 15.82
CA SER A 244 15.40 11.85 15.31
C SER A 244 15.43 10.32 15.26
N GLU A 245 14.32 9.70 14.88
CA GLU A 245 14.25 8.24 14.74
C GLU A 245 15.23 7.69 13.69
N PHE A 246 15.69 8.51 12.74
CA PHE A 246 16.64 8.08 11.69
C PHE A 246 18.11 8.30 12.08
N GLY A 247 18.39 9.04 13.15
CA GLY A 247 19.75 9.39 13.57
C GLY A 247 19.90 10.84 13.99
N TYR A 248 21.11 11.39 13.83
CA TYR A 248 21.45 12.75 14.22
C TYR A 248 21.57 13.65 13.00
N HIS A 249 21.07 14.87 13.10
CA HIS A 249 20.94 15.78 11.98
C HIS A 249 21.51 17.16 12.32
N ILE A 250 22.13 17.83 11.36
CA ILE A 250 22.18 19.29 11.33
C ILE A 250 21.33 19.79 10.16
N ILE A 251 20.58 20.85 10.38
CA ILE A 251 19.57 21.35 9.45
C ILE A 251 19.87 22.80 9.13
N GLN A 252 19.76 23.17 7.85
CA GLN A 252 19.82 24.54 7.39
C GLN A 252 18.48 24.94 6.79
N LEU A 253 17.86 26.03 7.28
CA LEU A 253 16.67 26.58 6.64
C LEU A 253 17.10 27.41 5.42
N ILE A 254 16.54 27.13 4.24
CA ILE A 254 16.89 27.88 3.02
C ILE A 254 15.91 29.01 2.79
N LYS A 255 14.61 28.72 2.85
CA LYS A 255 13.55 29.72 2.70
C LYS A 255 12.27 29.26 3.39
N LYS A 256 11.45 30.20 3.84
CA LYS A 256 10.15 29.91 4.44
C LYS A 256 9.07 30.84 3.91
N SER A 257 8.00 30.27 3.35
CA SER A 257 6.83 31.01 2.86
C SER A 257 5.55 30.38 3.37
N GLY A 258 4.96 30.99 4.41
CA GLY A 258 3.73 30.52 5.04
C GLY A 258 3.86 29.10 5.63
N LYS A 259 3.19 28.13 5.00
CA LYS A 259 3.18 26.70 5.39
C LYS A 259 4.20 25.85 4.63
N VAL A 260 4.95 26.44 3.71
CA VAL A 260 5.90 25.75 2.85
C VAL A 260 7.32 26.27 3.13
N TYR A 261 8.29 25.39 3.17
CA TYR A 261 9.70 25.76 3.37
C TYR A 261 10.64 24.86 2.58
N ASP A 262 11.84 25.36 2.29
CA ASP A 262 12.94 24.57 1.77
C ASP A 262 14.00 24.44 2.87
N ALA A 263 14.55 23.25 3.06
CA ALA A 263 15.59 23.00 4.04
C ALA A 263 16.65 22.05 3.49
N ARG A 264 17.90 22.22 3.94
CA ARG A 264 18.95 21.23 3.77
C ARG A 264 19.20 20.48 5.07
N HIS A 265 19.67 19.25 4.99
CA HIS A 265 20.18 18.54 6.16
C HIS A 265 21.34 17.61 5.86
N ILE A 266 22.10 17.30 6.90
CA ILE A 266 23.09 16.23 6.92
C ILE A 266 22.66 15.25 8.01
N LEU A 267 22.36 14.02 7.61
CA LEU A 267 21.99 12.93 8.51
C LEU A 267 23.20 12.02 8.74
N LEU A 268 23.54 11.77 10.01
CA LEU A 268 24.33 10.62 10.41
C LEU A 268 23.40 9.58 11.04
N LYS A 269 23.28 8.41 10.42
CA LYS A 269 22.43 7.32 10.89
C LYS A 269 22.91 6.84 12.26
N ALA A 270 21.98 6.65 13.18
CA ALA A 270 22.26 6.03 14.48
C ALA A 270 22.36 4.51 14.34
N THR A 271 23.28 4.03 13.50
CA THR A 271 23.50 2.60 13.26
C THR A 271 24.21 1.99 14.47
N PRO A 272 23.59 1.06 15.20
CA PRO A 272 24.19 0.52 16.42
C PRO A 272 25.46 -0.30 16.13
N THR A 273 26.40 -0.28 17.07
CA THR A 273 27.61 -1.11 17.03
C THR A 273 27.30 -2.57 17.37
N ASP A 274 28.24 -3.48 17.07
CA ASP A 274 28.10 -4.91 17.38
C ASP A 274 27.88 -5.17 18.88
N ASP A 275 28.51 -4.39 19.75
CA ASP A 275 28.33 -4.50 21.21
C ASP A 275 26.94 -4.00 21.66
N GLU A 276 26.42 -2.95 21.04
CA GLU A 276 25.06 -2.44 21.28
C GLU A 276 24.00 -3.44 20.79
N ILE A 277 24.24 -4.08 19.64
CA ILE A 277 23.42 -5.18 19.11
C ILE A 277 23.49 -6.39 20.06
N LYS A 278 24.68 -6.77 20.52
CA LYS A 278 24.88 -7.88 21.47
C LYS A 278 24.15 -7.63 22.78
N THR A 279 24.15 -6.38 23.26
CA THR A 279 23.40 -5.98 24.46
C THR A 279 21.89 -6.12 24.24
N ALA A 280 21.38 -5.72 23.06
CA ALA A 280 19.98 -5.90 22.69
C ALA A 280 19.61 -7.40 22.59
N LYS A 281 20.44 -8.23 21.95
CA LYS A 281 20.26 -9.70 21.88
C LYS A 281 20.18 -10.31 23.27
N ALA A 282 21.14 -10.01 24.15
CA ALA A 282 21.16 -10.52 25.53
C ALA A 282 19.90 -10.12 26.33
N LYS A 283 19.37 -8.92 26.09
CA LYS A 283 18.10 -8.48 26.67
C LYS A 283 16.92 -9.32 26.18
N LEU A 284 16.82 -9.58 24.88
CA LEU A 284 15.77 -10.43 24.34
C LEU A 284 15.91 -11.88 24.78
N ASP A 285 17.12 -12.41 24.89
CA ASP A 285 17.36 -13.75 25.44
C ASP A 285 16.88 -13.86 26.89
N SER A 286 17.09 -12.79 27.68
CA SER A 286 16.58 -12.71 29.05
C SER A 286 15.05 -12.68 29.06
N ILE A 287 14.41 -11.92 28.16
CA ILE A 287 12.94 -11.87 28.03
C ILE A 287 12.39 -13.23 27.60
N LYS A 288 13.01 -13.86 26.60
CA LYS A 288 12.68 -15.22 26.14
C LYS A 288 12.74 -16.20 27.31
N LYS A 289 13.79 -16.16 28.12
CA LYS A 289 13.92 -17.01 29.31
C LYS A 289 12.78 -16.78 30.31
N LEU A 290 12.38 -15.54 30.56
CA LEU A 290 11.22 -15.26 31.43
C LEU A 290 9.91 -15.87 30.89
N VAL A 291 9.74 -15.86 29.56
CA VAL A 291 8.58 -16.48 28.90
C VAL A 291 8.63 -18.01 29.03
N LEU A 292 9.78 -18.62 28.74
CA LEU A 292 9.97 -20.08 28.84
C LEU A 292 9.86 -20.60 30.28
N ASP A 293 10.32 -19.82 31.26
CA ASP A 293 10.17 -20.11 32.70
C ASP A 293 8.72 -19.91 33.20
N GLY A 294 7.80 -19.43 32.35
CA GLY A 294 6.40 -19.15 32.71
C GLY A 294 6.21 -17.96 33.64
N LYS A 295 7.23 -17.12 33.84
CA LYS A 295 7.17 -15.93 34.73
C LYS A 295 6.37 -14.78 34.12
N ILE A 296 6.28 -14.75 32.79
CA ILE A 296 5.49 -13.79 32.03
C ILE A 296 4.98 -14.45 30.75
N THR A 297 3.80 -14.08 30.28
CA THR A 297 3.32 -14.55 28.97
C THR A 297 4.05 -13.83 27.83
N PHE A 298 4.11 -14.44 26.64
CA PHE A 298 4.66 -13.76 25.46
C PHE A 298 3.89 -12.45 25.15
N LYS A 299 2.56 -12.49 25.29
CA LYS A 299 1.66 -11.33 25.17
C LYS A 299 2.10 -10.17 26.07
N ASP A 300 2.29 -10.45 27.36
CA ASP A 300 2.68 -9.42 28.33
C ASP A 300 4.11 -8.93 28.09
N ALA A 301 5.00 -9.82 27.65
CA ALA A 301 6.36 -9.45 27.26
C ALA A 301 6.36 -8.53 26.03
N ALA A 302 5.54 -8.82 25.01
CA ALA A 302 5.37 -7.95 23.85
C ALA A 302 4.84 -6.57 24.26
N PHE A 303 3.79 -6.53 25.08
CA PHE A 303 3.23 -5.26 25.57
C PHE A 303 4.26 -4.41 26.34
N LYS A 304 5.02 -5.04 27.26
CA LYS A 304 5.98 -4.35 28.13
C LYS A 304 7.28 -3.96 27.44
N PHE A 305 7.82 -4.83 26.59
CA PHE A 305 9.20 -4.70 26.12
C PHE A 305 9.36 -4.45 24.63
N SER A 306 8.34 -4.72 23.81
CA SER A 306 8.43 -4.49 22.36
C SER A 306 8.35 -3.00 22.05
N ASP A 307 9.25 -2.54 21.18
CA ASP A 307 9.23 -1.22 20.56
C ASP A 307 8.35 -1.19 19.30
N ASP A 308 7.89 -2.34 18.80
CA ASP A 308 6.97 -2.41 17.65
C ASP A 308 5.56 -1.95 18.04
N LYS A 309 5.24 -0.71 17.70
CA LYS A 309 3.92 -0.09 17.99
C LYS A 309 2.77 -0.76 17.23
N ARG A 310 3.04 -1.49 16.14
CA ARG A 310 2.00 -2.16 15.34
C ARG A 310 1.47 -3.40 16.06
N THR A 311 2.35 -4.11 16.77
CA THR A 311 2.04 -5.44 17.34
C THR A 311 2.07 -5.47 18.87
N LYS A 312 2.76 -4.55 19.56
CA LYS A 312 2.85 -4.61 21.03
C LYS A 312 1.49 -4.59 21.75
N PHE A 313 0.46 -4.02 21.14
CA PHE A 313 -0.89 -3.95 21.71
C PHE A 313 -1.82 -5.09 21.27
N ASN A 314 -1.41 -5.93 20.31
CA ASN A 314 -2.16 -7.09 19.83
C ASN A 314 -1.48 -8.42 20.24
N ALA A 315 -0.80 -8.45 21.38
CA ALA A 315 -0.03 -9.59 21.87
C ALA A 315 1.23 -9.95 21.05
N GLY A 316 1.69 -9.05 20.18
CA GLY A 316 2.83 -9.30 19.29
C GLY A 316 2.43 -9.98 17.99
N ILE A 317 1.15 -10.26 17.76
CA ILE A 317 0.68 -11.00 16.58
C ILE A 317 1.01 -10.24 15.30
N ILE A 318 1.67 -10.93 14.38
CA ILE A 318 1.92 -10.46 13.02
C ILE A 318 0.67 -10.79 12.21
N SER A 319 0.05 -9.77 11.61
CA SER A 319 -1.12 -9.96 10.76
C SER A 319 -0.72 -10.30 9.32
N GLY A 320 -1.48 -11.20 8.71
CA GLY A 320 -1.42 -11.48 7.28
C GLY A 320 -1.96 -10.32 6.44
N ALA A 321 -1.79 -10.42 5.11
CA ALA A 321 -2.25 -9.41 4.17
C ALA A 321 -3.78 -9.20 4.19
N ASP A 322 -4.53 -10.23 4.62
CA ASP A 322 -5.98 -10.21 4.78
C ASP A 322 -6.42 -9.68 6.17
N GLY A 323 -5.47 -9.32 7.04
CA GLY A 323 -5.72 -8.86 8.40
C GLY A 323 -5.96 -9.97 9.42
N SER A 324 -5.93 -11.24 9.02
CA SER A 324 -5.98 -12.39 9.94
C SER A 324 -4.64 -12.58 10.67
N ASP A 325 -4.59 -13.49 11.64
CA ASP A 325 -3.37 -13.95 12.30
C ASP A 325 -2.72 -15.15 11.62
N LYS A 326 -3.23 -15.54 10.44
CA LYS A 326 -2.70 -16.63 9.61
C LYS A 326 -1.98 -16.05 8.41
N ILE A 327 -0.76 -16.53 8.17
CA ILE A 327 0.10 -16.04 7.10
C ILE A 327 0.55 -17.23 6.27
N GLU A 328 0.35 -17.15 4.95
CA GLU A 328 0.90 -18.15 4.03
C GLU A 328 2.42 -18.22 4.21
N ARG A 329 2.94 -19.42 4.47
CA ARG A 329 4.36 -19.65 4.76
C ARG A 329 5.26 -19.18 3.61
N GLU A 330 4.79 -19.30 2.36
CA GLU A 330 5.51 -18.84 1.16
C GLU A 330 5.69 -17.31 1.11
N SER A 331 4.82 -16.55 1.79
CA SER A 331 4.88 -15.08 1.82
C SER A 331 5.86 -14.53 2.86
N ILE A 332 6.41 -15.38 3.72
CA ILE A 332 7.33 -14.98 4.79
C ILE A 332 8.71 -14.64 4.20
N PRO A 333 9.30 -13.47 4.55
CA PRO A 333 10.64 -13.11 4.10
C PRO A 333 11.68 -14.17 4.43
N GLY A 334 12.62 -14.42 3.49
CA GLY A 334 13.65 -15.46 3.65
C GLY A 334 14.51 -15.33 4.91
N SER A 335 14.77 -14.10 5.38
CA SER A 335 15.47 -13.84 6.65
C SER A 335 14.72 -14.42 7.86
N ILE A 336 13.39 -14.31 7.88
CA ILE A 336 12.55 -14.86 8.94
C ILE A 336 12.39 -16.36 8.78
N THR A 337 12.21 -16.85 7.55
CA THR A 337 12.09 -18.29 7.26
C THR A 337 13.31 -19.07 7.75
N TYR A 338 14.51 -18.51 7.61
CA TYR A 338 15.74 -19.11 8.14
C TYR A 338 15.70 -19.27 9.66
N GLU A 339 15.27 -18.24 10.39
CA GLU A 339 15.20 -18.26 11.86
C GLU A 339 14.12 -19.18 12.41
N LEU A 340 13.06 -19.45 11.62
CA LEU A 340 11.99 -20.37 11.97
C LEU A 340 12.32 -21.84 11.65
N ALA A 341 13.44 -22.11 10.97
CA ALA A 341 13.78 -23.46 10.52
C ALA A 341 13.93 -24.43 11.71
N GLY A 342 13.17 -25.53 11.67
CA GLY A 342 13.19 -26.56 12.72
C GLY A 342 12.39 -26.21 13.98
N LEU A 343 11.73 -25.05 14.04
CA LEU A 343 10.86 -24.68 15.15
C LEU A 343 9.47 -25.34 15.03
N ASN A 344 8.92 -25.72 16.17
CA ASN A 344 7.57 -26.25 16.32
C ASN A 344 6.63 -25.21 16.94
N LYS A 345 5.33 -25.53 16.94
CA LYS A 345 4.32 -24.73 17.64
C LYS A 345 4.72 -24.48 19.10
N GLY A 346 4.74 -23.22 19.49
CA GLY A 346 5.11 -22.74 20.81
C GLY A 346 6.58 -22.31 20.94
N ASP A 347 7.44 -22.73 20.02
CA ASP A 347 8.86 -22.40 20.08
C ASP A 347 9.11 -20.91 19.79
N ILE A 348 10.22 -20.41 20.34
CA ILE A 348 10.68 -19.03 20.19
C ILE A 348 12.08 -19.07 19.58
N THR A 349 12.32 -18.28 18.54
CA THR A 349 13.64 -18.11 17.89
C THR A 349 14.71 -17.65 18.88
N SER A 350 15.99 -17.77 18.52
CA SER A 350 17.05 -16.94 19.11
C SER A 350 16.81 -15.46 18.82
N ALA A 351 17.45 -14.56 19.57
CA ALA A 351 17.45 -13.15 19.21
C ALA A 351 18.31 -12.90 17.95
N PHE A 352 17.70 -12.37 16.91
CA PHE A 352 18.34 -12.11 15.61
C PHE A 352 18.13 -10.67 15.15
N GLU A 353 18.98 -10.23 14.22
CA GLU A 353 18.91 -8.88 13.63
C GLU A 353 17.93 -8.84 12.47
N ASP A 354 17.22 -7.73 12.34
CA ASP A 354 16.37 -7.44 11.19
C ASP A 354 16.32 -5.92 10.96
N GLU A 355 15.49 -5.47 10.02
CA GLU A 355 15.26 -4.07 9.75
C GLU A 355 13.79 -3.67 9.90
N ASP A 356 13.55 -2.52 10.52
CA ASP A 356 12.25 -1.85 10.53
C ASP A 356 12.42 -0.41 10.05
N ASN A 357 11.77 -0.06 8.95
CA ASN A 357 11.87 1.26 8.32
C ASN A 357 13.33 1.72 8.10
N LYS A 358 14.19 0.84 7.56
CA LYS A 358 15.64 1.04 7.36
C LYS A 358 16.45 1.26 8.64
N ARG A 359 15.91 0.92 9.81
CA ARG A 359 16.62 0.92 11.09
C ARG A 359 16.90 -0.50 11.52
N LYS A 360 18.13 -0.75 11.97
CA LYS A 360 18.47 -2.02 12.60
C LYS A 360 17.63 -2.25 13.84
N VAL A 361 17.06 -3.43 13.94
CA VAL A 361 16.34 -3.92 15.12
C VAL A 361 16.89 -5.28 15.50
N VAL A 362 16.65 -5.67 16.74
CA VAL A 362 16.81 -7.06 17.17
C VAL A 362 15.44 -7.57 17.58
N LYS A 363 15.10 -8.79 17.19
CA LYS A 363 13.80 -9.38 17.52
C LYS A 363 13.90 -10.86 17.87
N ILE A 364 12.86 -11.33 18.55
CA ILE A 364 12.53 -12.74 18.73
C ILE A 364 11.13 -12.96 18.17
N ILE A 365 10.91 -14.12 17.57
CA ILE A 365 9.61 -14.52 17.03
C ILE A 365 9.19 -15.81 17.72
N LYS A 366 7.92 -15.90 18.10
CA LYS A 366 7.25 -17.10 18.57
C LYS A 366 6.38 -17.65 17.46
N LEU A 367 6.50 -18.96 17.22
CA LEU A 367 5.64 -19.70 16.30
C LEU A 367 4.36 -20.09 17.06
N GLU A 368 3.30 -19.31 16.91
CA GLU A 368 2.03 -19.52 17.64
C GLU A 368 1.27 -20.73 17.10
N ASP A 369 1.26 -20.91 15.78
CA ASP A 369 0.62 -22.06 15.15
C ASP A 369 1.27 -22.45 13.83
N VAL A 370 1.11 -23.72 13.47
CA VAL A 370 1.48 -24.28 12.16
C VAL A 370 0.26 -25.00 11.61
N ILE A 371 -0.23 -24.51 10.48
CA ILE A 371 -1.42 -25.00 9.83
C ILE A 371 -0.97 -25.59 8.49
N PRO A 372 -0.85 -26.92 8.36
CA PRO A 372 -0.51 -27.55 7.10
C PRO A 372 -1.54 -27.25 6.02
N ALA A 373 -1.12 -27.36 4.77
CA ALA A 373 -2.02 -27.31 3.63
C ALA A 373 -3.14 -28.34 3.80
N HIS A 374 -4.36 -27.90 3.56
CA HIS A 374 -5.54 -28.73 3.72
C HIS A 374 -6.68 -28.23 2.84
N GLN A 375 -7.58 -29.17 2.54
CA GLN A 375 -8.84 -28.83 1.88
C GLN A 375 -9.74 -28.09 2.86
N ILE A 376 -10.36 -27.00 2.39
CA ILE A 376 -11.29 -26.19 3.20
C ILE A 376 -12.39 -27.07 3.81
N THR A 377 -12.64 -26.92 5.11
CA THR A 377 -13.74 -27.60 5.80
C THR A 377 -14.58 -26.64 6.64
N LEU A 378 -15.84 -26.99 6.90
CA LEU A 378 -16.70 -26.20 7.80
C LEU A 378 -16.17 -26.15 9.25
N GLU A 379 -15.41 -27.15 9.67
CA GLU A 379 -14.89 -27.26 11.04
C GLU A 379 -13.70 -26.33 11.26
N THR A 380 -12.78 -26.27 10.29
CA THR A 380 -11.52 -25.52 10.39
C THR A 380 -11.58 -24.13 9.76
N ASP A 381 -12.46 -23.91 8.78
CA ASP A 381 -12.44 -22.75 7.89
C ASP A 381 -13.79 -22.03 7.79
N TYR A 382 -14.69 -22.22 8.77
CA TYR A 382 -16.03 -21.63 8.75
C TYR A 382 -16.04 -20.14 8.37
N ASN A 383 -15.15 -19.32 8.97
CA ASN A 383 -15.07 -17.89 8.67
C ASN A 383 -14.65 -17.60 7.23
N ARG A 384 -13.72 -18.37 6.67
CA ARG A 384 -13.27 -18.25 5.28
C ARG A 384 -14.41 -18.61 4.33
N ILE A 385 -15.11 -19.72 4.60
CA ILE A 385 -16.30 -20.13 3.84
C ILE A 385 -17.40 -19.07 3.95
N LYS A 386 -17.63 -18.52 5.15
CA LYS A 386 -18.60 -17.43 5.37
C LYS A 386 -18.28 -16.22 4.51
N GLN A 387 -17.02 -15.78 4.44
CA GLN A 387 -16.63 -14.65 3.58
C GLN A 387 -16.81 -14.97 2.09
N MET A 388 -16.49 -16.18 1.65
CA MET A 388 -16.72 -16.61 0.27
C MET A 388 -18.22 -16.63 -0.08
N ALA A 389 -19.05 -17.18 0.80
CA ALA A 389 -20.50 -17.19 0.66
C ALA A 389 -21.07 -15.77 0.62
N LEU A 390 -20.61 -14.90 1.52
CA LEU A 390 -21.00 -13.50 1.57
C LEU A 390 -20.62 -12.75 0.29
N ASN A 391 -19.41 -12.94 -0.21
CA ASN A 391 -18.95 -12.33 -1.47
C ASN A 391 -19.76 -12.83 -2.67
N LYS A 392 -20.07 -14.13 -2.73
CA LYS A 392 -20.99 -14.67 -3.75
C LYS A 392 -22.36 -14.00 -3.67
N LYS A 393 -22.95 -13.91 -2.47
CA LYS A 393 -24.26 -13.26 -2.26
C LYS A 393 -24.24 -11.78 -2.67
N ARG A 394 -23.17 -11.05 -2.34
CA ARG A 394 -22.97 -9.66 -2.79
C ARG A 394 -22.94 -9.57 -4.32
N ASN A 395 -22.22 -10.47 -4.99
CA ASN A 395 -22.17 -10.49 -6.45
C ASN A 395 -23.54 -10.76 -7.07
N GLU A 396 -24.32 -11.69 -6.51
CA GLU A 396 -25.71 -11.96 -6.96
C GLU A 396 -26.64 -10.76 -6.74
N MET A 397 -26.45 -9.98 -5.66
CA MET A 397 -27.19 -8.73 -5.42
C MET A 397 -26.86 -7.67 -6.49
N ILE A 398 -25.58 -7.55 -6.86
CA ILE A 398 -25.16 -6.66 -7.94
C ILE A 398 -25.74 -7.11 -9.28
N GLU A 399 -25.70 -8.40 -9.59
CA GLU A 399 -26.27 -8.93 -10.83
C GLU A 399 -27.79 -8.67 -10.91
N LYS A 400 -28.52 -8.89 -9.81
CA LYS A 400 -29.95 -8.55 -9.72
C LYS A 400 -30.19 -7.05 -9.92
N PHE A 401 -29.36 -6.19 -9.31
CA PHE A 401 -29.44 -4.75 -9.49
C PHE A 401 -29.20 -4.36 -10.95
N VAL A 402 -28.13 -4.85 -11.58
CA VAL A 402 -27.80 -4.62 -12.98
C VAL A 402 -28.99 -4.99 -13.87
N ASN A 403 -29.50 -6.22 -13.74
CA ASN A 403 -30.64 -6.71 -14.51
C ASN A 403 -31.91 -5.86 -14.31
N SER A 404 -32.14 -5.33 -13.10
CA SER A 404 -33.29 -4.43 -12.84
C SER A 404 -33.19 -3.07 -13.53
N LYS A 405 -31.98 -2.65 -13.93
CA LYS A 405 -31.71 -1.34 -14.53
C LYS A 405 -31.59 -1.38 -16.05
N LEU A 406 -31.31 -2.55 -16.63
CA LEU A 406 -31.21 -2.71 -18.09
C LEU A 406 -32.41 -2.11 -18.86
N PRO A 407 -33.68 -2.29 -18.46
CA PRO A 407 -34.81 -1.76 -19.24
C PRO A 407 -34.96 -0.24 -19.21
N THR A 408 -34.32 0.44 -18.25
CA THR A 408 -34.48 1.90 -18.02
C THR A 408 -33.25 2.71 -18.40
N THR A 409 -32.17 2.05 -18.79
CA THR A 409 -30.89 2.68 -19.10
C THR A 409 -30.57 2.49 -20.56
N PHE A 410 -30.20 3.57 -21.25
CA PHE A 410 -29.71 3.49 -22.62
C PHE A 410 -28.41 2.68 -22.67
N ILE A 411 -28.38 1.58 -23.42
CA ILE A 411 -27.20 0.75 -23.58
C ILE A 411 -26.98 0.50 -25.07
N SER A 412 -25.74 0.66 -25.53
CA SER A 412 -25.32 0.31 -26.90
C SER A 412 -23.99 -0.42 -26.83
N ILE A 413 -23.89 -1.58 -27.46
CA ILE A 413 -22.67 -2.40 -27.52
C ILE A 413 -22.30 -2.55 -28.99
N ASP A 414 -21.02 -2.35 -29.30
CA ASP A 414 -20.51 -2.47 -30.68
C ASP A 414 -20.71 -3.89 -31.22
N GLY A 415 -21.13 -3.99 -32.49
CA GLY A 415 -21.43 -5.27 -33.15
C GLY A 415 -20.28 -6.28 -33.17
N ARG A 416 -19.03 -5.85 -32.95
CA ARG A 416 -17.88 -6.77 -32.78
C ARG A 416 -18.05 -7.75 -31.60
N TYR A 417 -18.93 -7.43 -30.65
CA TYR A 417 -19.24 -8.27 -29.48
C TYR A 417 -20.56 -9.07 -29.64
N ASP A 418 -21.11 -9.16 -30.87
CA ASP A 418 -22.37 -9.88 -31.15
C ASP A 418 -22.30 -11.39 -30.82
N ASN A 419 -21.11 -11.98 -30.81
CA ASN A 419 -20.91 -13.38 -30.45
C ASN A 419 -20.70 -13.63 -28.94
N CYS A 420 -20.55 -12.58 -28.13
CA CYS A 420 -20.36 -12.70 -26.69
C CYS A 420 -21.57 -13.32 -25.98
N LYS A 421 -21.33 -14.24 -25.04
CA LYS A 421 -22.36 -14.80 -24.16
C LYS A 421 -22.25 -14.17 -22.79
N PHE A 422 -22.92 -13.04 -22.62
CA PHE A 422 -22.93 -12.31 -21.36
C PHE A 422 -23.82 -13.01 -20.31
N LYS A 423 -23.44 -12.86 -19.04
CA LYS A 423 -24.18 -13.38 -17.88
C LYS A 423 -25.48 -12.60 -17.67
N ALA A 424 -25.43 -11.27 -17.78
CA ALA A 424 -26.59 -10.40 -17.73
C ALA A 424 -27.19 -10.18 -19.14
N ASN A 425 -28.48 -9.80 -19.18
CA ASN A 425 -29.27 -9.68 -20.41
C ASN A 425 -28.96 -8.41 -21.23
N TRP A 426 -27.71 -7.98 -21.28
CA TRP A 426 -27.26 -6.74 -21.93
C TRP A 426 -27.76 -6.59 -23.38
N LYS A 427 -27.85 -7.70 -24.13
CA LYS A 427 -28.20 -7.70 -25.55
C LYS A 427 -29.69 -7.53 -25.85
N LYS A 428 -30.58 -7.92 -24.94
CA LYS A 428 -32.03 -7.86 -25.17
C LYS A 428 -32.55 -6.42 -25.13
N GLU A 429 -31.86 -5.57 -24.37
CA GLU A 429 -32.22 -4.17 -24.11
C GLU A 429 -31.27 -3.17 -24.80
N SER A 430 -30.16 -3.62 -25.41
CA SER A 430 -29.21 -2.73 -26.10
C SER A 430 -29.64 -2.38 -27.52
N ILE A 431 -29.53 -1.11 -27.90
CA ILE A 431 -29.70 -0.68 -29.30
C ILE A 431 -28.40 -0.97 -30.06
N LYS A 432 -28.52 -1.77 -31.13
CA LYS A 432 -27.42 -2.05 -32.05
C LYS A 432 -26.96 -0.77 -32.73
N LYS A 433 -25.65 -0.56 -32.80
CA LYS A 433 -25.04 0.45 -33.65
C LYS A 433 -24.33 -0.19 -34.83
#